data_AF-A0A956PHE3-F1
#
_entry.id   AF-A0A956PHE3-F1
#
_cell.length_a   1.000
_cell.length_b   1.000
_cell.length_c   1.000
_cell.angle_alpha   90.00
_cell.angle_beta   90.00
_cell.angle_gamma   90.00
#
_symmetry.space_group_name_H-M   'P 1'
#
loop_
_entity.id
_entity.type
_entity.pdbx_description
1 polymer ?
#
loop_
_entity_poly.entity_id
_entity_poly.type
_entity_poly.pdbx_seq_one_letter_code
_entity_poly.pdbx_strand_id
1 'polypeptide(L)'
;MLKRKIGFELELLAPRGSSRRDLAQALADQNGGSVRRIFYPQSEPSKVPGQYVFHNLILGFRVTDNKGNWLASCVDDLTLQNDLVKSTPPLPGWYRILSDDLRFLNLVVCQADAEAPLEKVLEPVARLFQSEVEGGPGGMFRVTDADNKPVAIAAPLPGERERPCELITAPLETDHAGHLTRMLEAARELGFQVPVEGATHLHFDGAEFQNTRRFSRLVHLLDERGEELKQKLGVNPNCRRLGSWPSELKETVEDPGFLKLEWPEARERLLKLPLTKYCDFNLVNLLTGKPDKTTLEIRVLPVWLEPEPIVEAARLVEELLDEV
;
A
#
# COMPACT_ATOMS: atom_id res chain seq x y z
N MET A 1 20.09 -16.68 4.74
CA MET A 1 19.99 -15.22 4.98
C MET A 1 19.55 -14.59 3.69
N LEU A 2 18.54 -13.70 3.72
CA LEU A 2 18.08 -12.98 2.54
C LEU A 2 19.16 -11.99 2.10
N LYS A 3 19.38 -11.89 0.78
CA LYS A 3 20.45 -11.07 0.18
C LYS A 3 19.91 -9.79 -0.47
N ARG A 4 18.66 -9.83 -0.94
CA ARG A 4 18.02 -8.72 -1.66
C ARG A 4 17.49 -7.69 -0.68
N LYS A 5 17.36 -6.46 -1.16
CA LYS A 5 16.64 -5.39 -0.48
C LYS A 5 15.14 -5.62 -0.60
N ILE A 6 14.44 -5.71 0.54
CA ILE A 6 13.03 -6.09 0.59
C ILE A 6 12.26 -5.18 1.55
N GLY A 7 11.13 -4.63 1.08
CA GLY A 7 10.09 -4.07 1.93
C GLY A 7 9.00 -5.10 2.23
N PHE A 8 8.40 -5.04 3.41
CA PHE A 8 7.30 -5.92 3.80
C PHE A 8 6.06 -5.09 4.09
N GLU A 9 4.90 -5.55 3.61
CA GLU A 9 3.59 -5.02 4.00
C GLU A 9 2.82 -6.18 4.64
N LEU A 10 2.40 -6.01 5.89
CA LEU A 10 1.66 -7.03 6.63
C LEU A 10 0.30 -6.48 7.05
N GLU A 11 -0.77 -7.13 6.58
CA GLU A 11 -2.13 -6.77 6.94
C GLU A 11 -2.53 -7.37 8.30
N LEU A 12 -2.68 -6.51 9.31
CA LEU A 12 -3.02 -6.84 10.68
C LEU A 12 -4.33 -6.17 11.11
N LEU A 13 -4.91 -6.63 12.21
CA LEU A 13 -6.10 -6.03 12.80
C LEU A 13 -5.88 -5.76 14.29
N ALA A 14 -6.01 -4.49 14.70
CA ALA A 14 -5.96 -4.11 16.11
C ALA A 14 -7.15 -4.72 16.89
N PRO A 15 -6.98 -5.08 18.16
CA PRO A 15 -8.09 -5.47 19.01
C PRO A 15 -9.08 -4.31 19.19
N ARG A 16 -10.31 -4.61 19.60
CA ARG A 16 -11.31 -3.57 19.88
C ARG A 16 -10.84 -2.67 21.02
N GLY A 17 -11.02 -1.36 20.85
CA GLY A 17 -10.53 -0.35 21.79
C GLY A 17 -9.08 0.08 21.58
N SER A 18 -8.40 -0.48 20.58
CA SER A 18 -7.08 -0.06 20.12
C SER A 18 -7.13 0.28 18.63
N SER A 19 -6.06 0.87 18.12
CA SER A 19 -5.93 1.38 16.77
C SER A 19 -4.56 1.07 16.19
N ARG A 20 -4.42 1.24 14.87
CA ARG A 20 -3.11 1.20 14.20
C ARG A 20 -2.12 2.25 14.72
N ARG A 21 -2.59 3.30 15.41
CA ARG A 21 -1.71 4.29 16.05
C ARG A 21 -0.98 3.69 17.25
N ASP A 22 -1.61 2.79 17.99
CA ASP A 22 -1.00 2.18 19.17
C ASP A 22 0.21 1.32 18.79
N LEU A 23 0.12 0.57 17.68
CA LEU A 23 1.27 -0.14 17.11
C LEU A 23 2.37 0.83 16.67
N ALA A 24 2.01 1.91 15.96
CA ALA A 24 2.98 2.91 15.54
C ALA A 24 3.73 3.53 16.75
N GLN A 25 3.01 3.79 17.85
CA GLN A 25 3.59 4.33 19.08
C GLN A 25 4.51 3.34 19.78
N ALA A 26 4.10 2.08 19.92
CA ALA A 26 4.94 1.04 20.51
C ALA A 26 6.25 0.87 19.74
N LEU A 27 6.19 0.87 18.39
CA LEU A 27 7.38 0.81 17.55
C LEU A 27 8.29 2.03 17.73
N ALA A 28 7.72 3.23 17.85
CA ALA A 28 8.50 4.43 18.14
C ALA A 28 9.18 4.33 19.51
N ASP A 29 8.45 3.96 20.56
CA ASP A 29 8.96 3.90 21.93
C ASP A 29 10.11 2.90 22.07
N GLN A 30 9.97 1.71 21.47
CA GLN A 30 11.03 0.68 21.43
C GLN A 30 12.32 1.16 20.77
N ASN A 31 12.24 2.15 19.87
CA ASN A 31 13.38 2.66 19.10
C ASN A 31 13.80 4.08 19.51
N GLY A 32 13.25 4.61 20.62
CA GLY A 32 13.48 6.00 21.07
C GLY A 32 13.08 7.05 20.01
N GLY A 33 12.11 6.69 19.18
CA GLY A 33 11.72 7.38 17.97
C GLY A 33 10.52 8.31 18.14
N SER A 34 9.84 8.58 17.03
CA SER A 34 8.60 9.36 17.03
C SER A 34 7.59 8.88 16.00
N VAL A 35 6.33 9.24 16.23
CA VAL A 35 5.21 8.99 15.32
C VAL A 35 4.70 10.31 14.77
N ARG A 36 4.48 10.35 13.46
CA ARG A 36 3.80 11.47 12.79
C ARG A 36 2.64 10.94 11.96
N ARG A 37 1.47 11.56 12.04
CA ARG A 37 0.37 11.25 11.15
C ARG A 37 0.66 11.74 9.73
N ILE A 38 0.27 10.95 8.75
CA ILE A 38 0.46 11.22 7.33
C ILE A 38 -0.85 11.02 6.58
N PHE A 39 -1.02 11.73 5.46
CA PHE A 39 -1.98 11.32 4.44
C PHE A 39 -1.39 10.17 3.64
N TYR A 40 -2.12 9.06 3.58
CA TYR A 40 -1.73 7.90 2.78
C TYR A 40 -2.71 7.73 1.62
N PRO A 41 -2.23 7.70 0.37
CA PRO A 41 -3.09 7.56 -0.80
C PRO A 41 -3.61 6.13 -0.92
N GLN A 42 -4.91 6.02 -1.15
CA GLN A 42 -5.57 4.75 -1.41
C GLN A 42 -6.48 4.83 -2.63
N SER A 43 -6.86 3.65 -3.09
CA SER A 43 -7.71 3.44 -4.26
C SER A 43 -8.76 2.38 -3.94
N GLU A 44 -10.02 2.66 -4.19
CA GLU A 44 -11.12 1.70 -4.07
C GLU A 44 -11.83 1.50 -5.42
N PRO A 45 -12.33 0.28 -5.73
CA PRO A 45 -13.14 0.08 -6.93
C PRO A 45 -14.34 1.02 -6.94
N SER A 46 -14.54 1.71 -8.05
CA SER A 46 -15.68 2.60 -8.24
C SER A 46 -16.85 1.86 -8.88
N LYS A 47 -18.06 2.18 -8.44
CA LYS A 47 -19.31 1.72 -9.05
C LYS A 47 -19.86 2.70 -10.09
N VAL A 48 -19.20 3.83 -10.31
CA VAL A 48 -19.64 4.86 -11.25
C VAL A 48 -19.25 4.46 -12.68
N PRO A 49 -20.18 4.45 -13.65
CA PRO A 49 -19.87 4.13 -15.04
C PRO A 49 -18.75 5.01 -15.61
N GLY A 50 -17.74 4.39 -16.23
CA GLY A 50 -16.59 5.10 -16.82
C GLY A 50 -15.50 5.52 -15.82
N GLN A 51 -15.73 5.37 -14.52
CA GLN A 51 -14.72 5.58 -13.49
C GLN A 51 -14.48 4.27 -12.75
N TYR A 52 -13.33 3.63 -12.98
CA TYR A 52 -13.04 2.30 -12.44
C TYR A 52 -12.51 2.34 -11.00
N VAL A 53 -11.96 3.47 -10.58
CA VAL A 53 -11.32 3.63 -9.28
C VAL A 53 -11.67 4.99 -8.68
N PHE A 54 -11.94 5.02 -7.38
CA PHE A 54 -11.94 6.23 -6.57
C PHE A 54 -10.64 6.33 -5.80
N HIS A 55 -9.98 7.48 -5.92
CA HIS A 55 -8.81 7.81 -5.13
C HIS A 55 -9.25 8.56 -3.88
N ASN A 56 -8.59 8.26 -2.76
CA ASN A 56 -8.80 8.97 -1.51
C ASN A 56 -7.48 9.05 -0.73
N LEU A 57 -7.46 9.94 0.26
CA LEU A 57 -6.42 9.98 1.29
C LEU A 57 -7.05 9.50 2.60
N ILE A 58 -6.39 8.55 3.22
CA ILE A 58 -6.67 8.12 4.60
C ILE A 58 -5.58 8.65 5.54
N LEU A 59 -5.82 8.50 6.83
CA LEU A 59 -4.80 8.76 7.84
C LEU A 59 -3.98 7.50 8.11
N GLY A 60 -2.67 7.64 8.01
CA GLY A 60 -1.68 6.66 8.45
C GLY A 60 -0.70 7.28 9.44
N PHE A 61 0.21 6.46 9.96
CA PHE A 61 1.20 6.87 10.95
C PHE A 61 2.58 6.45 10.49
N ARG A 62 3.47 7.43 10.28
CA ARG A 62 4.89 7.22 9.96
C ARG A 62 5.67 7.11 11.26
N VAL A 63 6.43 6.04 11.40
CA VAL A 63 7.33 5.79 12.53
C VAL A 63 8.76 6.06 12.10
N THR A 64 9.49 6.86 12.88
CA THR A 64 10.93 7.07 12.70
C THR A 64 11.72 6.69 13.94
N ASP A 65 12.98 6.28 13.79
CA ASP A 65 13.89 6.02 14.91
C ASP A 65 14.37 7.31 15.59
N ASN A 66 15.23 7.17 16.61
CA ASN A 66 15.85 8.30 17.33
C ASN A 66 16.75 9.21 16.47
N LYS A 67 17.12 8.78 15.25
CA LYS A 67 17.88 9.55 14.28
C LYS A 67 16.98 10.19 13.21
N GLY A 68 15.67 9.94 13.27
CA GLY A 68 14.71 10.40 12.27
C GLY A 68 14.62 9.53 11.02
N ASN A 69 15.28 8.36 10.98
CA ASN A 69 15.16 7.44 9.85
C ASN A 69 13.80 6.74 9.88
N TRP A 70 13.22 6.52 8.70
CA TRP A 70 11.98 5.76 8.58
C TRP A 70 12.18 4.30 9.03
N LEU A 71 11.33 3.85 9.96
CA LEU A 71 11.27 2.45 10.41
C LEU A 71 10.11 1.70 9.75
N ALA A 72 8.90 2.23 9.93
CA ALA A 72 7.68 1.62 9.42
C ALA A 72 6.58 2.67 9.22
N SER A 73 5.51 2.30 8.51
CA SER A 73 4.26 3.03 8.49
C SER A 73 3.13 2.09 8.88
N CYS A 74 2.20 2.56 9.70
CA CYS A 74 0.96 1.85 10.01
C CYS A 74 -0.19 2.58 9.31
N VAL A 75 -0.76 1.98 8.27
CA VAL A 75 -1.81 2.59 7.45
C VAL A 75 -3.08 1.74 7.45
N ASP A 76 -4.21 2.30 7.02
CA ASP A 76 -5.43 1.50 6.87
C ASP A 76 -5.31 0.56 5.67
N ASP A 77 -6.05 -0.56 5.63
CA ASP A 77 -6.36 -1.26 4.38
C ASP A 77 -7.87 -1.48 4.26
N LEU A 78 -8.43 -0.99 3.16
CA LEU A 78 -9.85 -1.08 2.81
C LEU A 78 -10.30 -2.51 2.49
N THR A 79 -9.39 -3.46 2.25
CA THR A 79 -9.74 -4.88 2.05
C THR A 79 -10.22 -5.55 3.34
N LEU A 80 -9.70 -5.11 4.49
CA LEU A 80 -10.00 -5.68 5.79
C LEU A 80 -11.38 -5.19 6.26
N GLN A 81 -12.35 -6.11 6.28
CA GLN A 81 -13.77 -5.76 6.47
C GLN A 81 -14.49 -6.71 7.42
N ASN A 82 -14.15 -8.00 7.45
CA ASN A 82 -14.95 -9.05 8.07
C ASN A 82 -15.29 -8.76 9.54
N ASP A 83 -14.30 -8.30 10.31
CA ASP A 83 -14.43 -8.12 11.76
C ASP A 83 -14.80 -6.67 12.17
N LEU A 84 -15.15 -5.83 11.19
CA LEU A 84 -15.50 -4.43 11.41
C LEU A 84 -17.01 -4.21 11.47
N VAL A 85 -17.45 -3.49 12.50
CA VAL A 85 -18.85 -3.06 12.62
C VAL A 85 -19.04 -1.70 11.95
N LYS A 86 -19.51 -1.71 10.70
CA LYS A 86 -19.64 -0.50 9.86
C LYS A 86 -20.58 0.56 10.41
N SER A 87 -21.54 0.18 11.25
CA SER A 87 -22.47 1.10 11.90
C SER A 87 -21.87 1.80 13.13
N THR A 88 -20.64 1.49 13.51
CA THR A 88 -19.99 2.15 14.64
C THR A 88 -19.80 3.63 14.33
N PRO A 89 -20.28 4.54 15.21
CA PRO A 89 -20.17 5.96 15.00
C PRO A 89 -18.73 6.40 14.74
N PRO A 90 -18.50 7.44 13.92
CA PRO A 90 -17.17 7.99 13.73
C PRO A 90 -16.50 8.43 15.03
N LEU A 91 -15.19 8.27 15.06
CA LEU A 91 -14.36 8.75 16.15
C LEU A 91 -13.69 10.08 15.77
N PRO A 92 -13.55 11.04 16.72
CA PRO A 92 -12.86 12.29 16.46
C PRO A 92 -11.44 12.07 15.93
N GLY A 93 -11.03 12.85 14.94
CA GLY A 93 -9.69 12.76 14.35
C GLY A 93 -9.49 11.63 13.33
N TRP A 94 -10.50 10.78 13.10
CA TRP A 94 -10.46 9.75 12.05
C TRP A 94 -11.34 10.14 10.86
N TYR A 95 -10.68 10.49 9.75
CA TYR A 95 -11.35 10.92 8.54
C TYR A 95 -10.61 10.47 7.30
N ARG A 96 -11.26 10.66 6.15
CA ARG A 96 -10.65 10.54 4.83
C ARG A 96 -10.87 11.82 4.02
N ILE A 97 -10.04 12.04 3.02
CA ILE A 97 -10.19 13.11 2.04
C ILE A 97 -10.43 12.49 0.66
N LEU A 98 -11.42 13.01 -0.03
CA LEU A 98 -11.92 12.54 -1.31
C LEU A 98 -11.78 13.66 -2.35
N SER A 99 -11.43 13.29 -3.56
CA SER A 99 -11.49 14.15 -4.74
C SER A 99 -11.65 13.26 -5.97
N ASP A 100 -12.29 13.78 -7.00
CA ASP A 100 -12.39 13.15 -8.31
C ASP A 100 -11.10 13.30 -9.14
N ASP A 101 -10.19 14.18 -8.73
CA ASP A 101 -8.91 14.41 -9.38
C ASP A 101 -7.72 14.11 -8.46
N LEU A 102 -6.86 13.18 -8.89
CA LEU A 102 -5.65 12.81 -8.15
C LEU A 102 -4.70 14.00 -7.94
N ARG A 103 -4.70 15.00 -8.84
CA ARG A 103 -3.91 16.22 -8.69
C ARG A 103 -4.35 17.04 -7.49
N PHE A 104 -5.65 17.07 -7.18
CA PHE A 104 -6.16 17.76 -5.98
C PHE A 104 -5.84 16.98 -4.71
N LEU A 105 -5.88 15.64 -4.73
CA LEU A 105 -5.37 14.86 -3.59
C LEU A 105 -3.89 15.11 -3.35
N ASN A 106 -3.07 15.14 -4.42
CA ASN A 106 -1.66 15.48 -4.29
C ASN A 106 -1.45 16.92 -3.77
N LEU A 107 -2.31 17.86 -4.17
CA LEU A 107 -2.29 19.22 -3.63
C LEU A 107 -2.62 19.23 -2.13
N VAL A 108 -3.62 18.48 -1.69
CA VAL A 108 -3.95 18.31 -0.26
C VAL A 108 -2.72 17.78 0.50
N VAL A 109 -2.07 16.72 0.00
CA VAL A 109 -0.85 16.17 0.64
C VAL A 109 0.25 17.23 0.81
N CYS A 110 0.39 18.14 -0.15
CA CYS A 110 1.42 19.18 -0.12
C CYS A 110 1.07 20.39 0.76
N GLN A 111 -0.22 20.66 0.99
CA GLN A 111 -0.69 21.92 1.56
C GLN A 111 -1.36 21.77 2.93
N ALA A 112 -1.96 20.62 3.19
CA ALA A 112 -2.68 20.34 4.44
C ALA A 112 -1.79 19.62 5.45
N ASP A 113 -2.12 19.81 6.73
CA ASP A 113 -1.52 19.05 7.82
C ASP A 113 -2.43 17.87 8.19
N ALA A 114 -1.88 16.66 8.19
CA ALA A 114 -2.63 15.46 8.56
C ALA A 114 -3.02 15.47 10.05
N GLU A 115 -2.27 16.17 10.91
CA GLU A 115 -2.61 16.31 12.34
C GLU A 115 -3.78 17.28 12.59
N ALA A 116 -4.16 18.09 11.58
CA ALA A 116 -5.25 19.03 11.71
C ALA A 116 -6.59 18.31 11.98
N PRO A 117 -7.50 18.93 12.74
CA PRO A 117 -8.83 18.39 12.92
C PRO A 117 -9.63 18.48 11.60
N LEU A 118 -10.63 17.60 11.47
CA LEU A 118 -11.42 17.41 10.25
C LEU A 118 -12.01 18.72 9.71
N GLU A 119 -12.51 19.59 10.58
CA GLU A 119 -13.13 20.86 10.21
C GLU A 119 -12.15 21.91 9.67
N LYS A 120 -10.84 21.73 9.92
CA LYS A 120 -9.79 22.68 9.51
C LYS A 120 -8.84 22.16 8.44
N VAL A 121 -8.81 20.84 8.22
CA VAL A 121 -7.81 20.19 7.36
C VAL A 121 -7.79 20.73 5.93
N LEU A 122 -8.94 21.18 5.41
CA LEU A 122 -9.05 21.72 4.06
C LEU A 122 -8.87 23.24 3.96
N GLU A 123 -8.70 23.97 5.08
CA GLU A 123 -8.51 25.43 5.05
C GLU A 123 -7.33 25.88 4.15
N PRO A 124 -6.16 25.21 4.14
CA PRO A 124 -5.08 25.58 3.23
C PRO A 124 -5.46 25.44 1.75
N VAL A 125 -6.28 24.44 1.42
CA VAL A 125 -6.76 24.22 0.05
C VAL A 125 -7.80 25.27 -0.32
N ALA A 126 -8.75 25.56 0.56
CA ALA A 126 -9.75 26.61 0.36
C ALA A 126 -9.11 27.96 0.01
N ARG A 127 -8.04 28.35 0.73
CA ARG A 127 -7.28 29.57 0.44
C ARG A 127 -6.71 29.63 -0.97
N LEU A 128 -6.25 28.50 -1.53
CA LEU A 128 -5.71 28.45 -2.90
C LEU A 128 -6.79 28.68 -3.95
N PHE A 129 -8.03 28.26 -3.66
CA PHE A 129 -9.18 28.44 -4.54
C PHE A 129 -9.98 29.70 -4.24
N GLN A 130 -9.49 30.56 -3.33
CA GLN A 130 -10.18 31.77 -2.87
C GLN A 130 -11.61 31.48 -2.39
N SER A 131 -11.79 30.33 -1.73
CA SER A 131 -13.05 29.86 -1.18
C SER A 131 -12.93 29.57 0.32
N GLU A 132 -14.05 29.19 0.93
CA GLU A 132 -14.13 28.80 2.32
C GLU A 132 -14.42 27.30 2.46
N VAL A 133 -14.12 26.75 3.63
CA VAL A 133 -14.50 25.37 3.96
C VAL A 133 -15.96 25.37 4.39
N GLU A 134 -16.80 24.63 3.67
CA GLU A 134 -18.23 24.55 3.96
C GLU A 134 -18.58 23.24 4.66
N GLY A 135 -19.32 23.34 5.77
CA GLY A 135 -19.89 22.18 6.45
C GLY A 135 -21.06 21.56 5.67
N GLY A 136 -21.13 20.24 5.66
CA GLY A 136 -22.15 19.46 4.98
C GLY A 136 -22.80 18.39 5.87
N PRO A 137 -23.77 17.64 5.33
CA PRO A 137 -24.48 16.60 6.07
C PRO A 137 -23.53 15.50 6.57
N GLY A 138 -23.84 14.92 7.73
CA GLY A 138 -23.02 13.82 8.28
C GLY A 138 -21.62 14.23 8.75
N GLY A 139 -21.39 15.52 8.99
CA GLY A 139 -20.11 16.03 9.49
C GLY A 139 -19.00 16.12 8.45
N MET A 140 -19.35 16.12 7.16
CA MET A 140 -18.39 16.34 6.07
C MET A 140 -18.07 17.82 5.92
N PHE A 141 -16.89 18.12 5.38
CA PHE A 141 -16.45 19.46 5.03
C PHE A 141 -15.96 19.46 3.59
N ARG A 142 -16.33 20.48 2.81
CA ARG A 142 -15.97 20.55 1.39
C ARG A 142 -15.32 21.87 1.02
N VAL A 143 -14.55 21.82 -0.05
CA VAL A 143 -14.00 22.99 -0.74
C VAL A 143 -14.46 22.94 -2.19
N THR A 144 -14.89 24.09 -2.71
CA THR A 144 -15.22 24.29 -4.12
C THR A 144 -14.33 25.36 -4.74
N ASP A 145 -14.28 25.42 -6.07
CA ASP A 145 -13.69 26.53 -6.81
C ASP A 145 -14.66 27.72 -6.94
N ALA A 146 -14.23 28.77 -7.65
CA ALA A 146 -15.02 29.99 -7.88
C ALA A 146 -16.31 29.75 -8.70
N ASP A 147 -16.39 28.64 -9.44
CA ASP A 147 -17.58 28.22 -10.21
C ASP A 147 -18.48 27.27 -9.38
N ASN A 148 -18.22 27.10 -8.08
CA ASN A 148 -18.86 26.12 -7.20
C ASN A 148 -18.65 24.66 -7.60
N LYS A 149 -17.58 24.34 -8.35
CA LYS A 149 -17.24 22.95 -8.67
C LYS A 149 -16.48 22.30 -7.51
N PRO A 150 -16.76 21.03 -7.18
CA PRO A 150 -16.05 20.32 -6.12
C PRO A 150 -14.54 20.27 -6.35
N VAL A 151 -13.76 20.55 -5.31
CA VAL A 151 -12.28 20.38 -5.31
C VAL A 151 -11.91 19.19 -4.42
N ALA A 152 -12.32 19.22 -3.15
CA ALA A 152 -12.07 18.16 -2.19
C ALA A 152 -13.15 18.10 -1.12
N ILE A 153 -13.35 16.90 -0.57
CA ILE A 153 -14.27 16.64 0.54
C ILE A 153 -13.51 15.89 1.63
N ALA A 154 -13.52 16.40 2.86
CA ALA A 154 -13.10 15.67 4.04
C ALA A 154 -14.33 15.09 4.73
N ALA A 155 -14.31 13.80 5.04
CA ALA A 155 -15.46 13.10 5.62
C ALA A 155 -15.03 12.17 6.75
N PRO A 156 -15.82 12.07 7.83
CA PRO A 156 -15.53 11.15 8.92
C PRO A 156 -15.55 9.69 8.43
N LEU A 157 -14.72 8.85 9.06
CA LEU A 157 -14.73 7.40 8.85
C LEU A 157 -15.53 6.70 9.96
N PRO A 158 -16.16 5.54 9.70
CA PRO A 158 -16.73 4.72 10.76
C PRO A 158 -15.69 4.41 11.84
N GLY A 159 -16.10 4.41 13.12
CA GLY A 159 -15.15 4.34 14.25
C GLY A 159 -14.25 3.10 14.23
N GLU A 160 -14.74 1.98 13.73
CA GLU A 160 -13.95 0.73 13.60
C GLU A 160 -12.84 0.81 12.54
N ARG A 161 -12.84 1.83 11.67
CA ARG A 161 -11.80 1.99 10.65
C ARG A 161 -10.45 2.39 11.22
N GLU A 162 -10.32 2.71 12.50
CA GLU A 162 -9.02 2.93 13.14
C GLU A 162 -8.21 1.65 13.36
N ARG A 163 -8.87 0.49 13.34
CA ARG A 163 -8.30 -0.81 13.74
C ARG A 163 -7.48 -1.53 12.66
N PRO A 164 -7.90 -1.57 11.38
CA PRO A 164 -7.10 -2.26 10.36
C PRO A 164 -5.71 -1.63 10.24
N CYS A 165 -4.69 -2.43 10.02
CA CYS A 165 -3.32 -1.94 9.99
C CYS A 165 -2.52 -2.69 8.95
N GLU A 166 -2.24 -2.07 7.82
CA GLU A 166 -1.14 -2.48 6.96
C GLU A 166 0.15 -1.91 7.55
N LEU A 167 0.97 -2.78 8.13
CA LEU A 167 2.30 -2.47 8.63
C LEU A 167 3.29 -2.54 7.47
N ILE A 168 3.79 -1.38 7.04
CA ILE A 168 4.71 -1.22 5.92
C ILE A 168 6.11 -0.92 6.47
N THR A 169 7.08 -1.79 6.24
CA THR A 169 8.46 -1.55 6.68
C THR A 169 9.16 -0.54 5.77
N ALA A 170 10.16 0.17 6.29
CA ALA A 170 11.21 0.68 5.42
C ALA A 170 11.89 -0.49 4.68
N PRO A 171 12.44 -0.28 3.47
CA PRO A 171 13.19 -1.32 2.78
C PRO A 171 14.37 -1.80 3.63
N LEU A 172 14.43 -3.11 3.88
CA LEU A 172 15.48 -3.75 4.67
C LEU A 172 16.53 -4.33 3.73
N GLU A 173 17.80 -4.22 4.10
CA GLU A 173 18.94 -4.79 3.33
C GLU A 173 19.66 -5.89 4.12
N THR A 174 19.57 -5.85 5.45
CA THR A 174 20.21 -6.80 6.36
C THR A 174 19.31 -7.09 7.56
N ASP A 175 19.61 -8.14 8.33
CA ASP A 175 18.86 -8.54 9.53
C ASP A 175 17.32 -8.58 9.36
N HIS A 176 16.85 -9.01 8.18
CA HIS A 176 15.42 -9.07 7.86
C HIS A 176 14.60 -9.76 8.96
N ALA A 177 15.10 -10.90 9.46
CA ALA A 177 14.46 -11.65 10.53
C ALA A 177 14.40 -10.86 11.84
N GLY A 178 15.50 -10.25 12.29
CA GLY A 178 15.52 -9.48 13.54
C GLY A 178 14.63 -8.24 13.47
N HIS A 179 14.59 -7.55 12.34
CA HIS A 179 13.69 -6.41 12.13
C HIS A 179 12.22 -6.84 12.18
N LEU A 180 11.84 -7.90 11.47
CA LEU A 180 10.48 -8.42 11.50
C LEU A 180 10.10 -8.94 12.90
N THR A 181 11.03 -9.62 13.59
CA THR A 181 10.83 -10.12 14.96
C THR A 181 10.41 -8.98 15.89
N ARG A 182 11.21 -7.90 15.95
CA ARG A 182 10.91 -6.74 16.81
C ARG A 182 9.55 -6.12 16.51
N MET A 183 9.24 -5.94 15.22
CA MET A 183 7.98 -5.31 14.81
C MET A 183 6.75 -6.17 15.11
N LEU A 184 6.84 -7.48 14.87
CA LEU A 184 5.74 -8.41 15.10
C LEU A 184 5.58 -8.78 16.57
N GLU A 185 6.66 -8.77 17.36
CA GLU A 185 6.59 -8.83 18.82
C GLU A 185 5.73 -7.70 19.37
N ALA A 186 5.97 -6.45 18.95
CA ALA A 186 5.16 -5.31 19.36
C ALA A 186 3.66 -5.50 19.00
N ALA A 187 3.38 -6.00 17.79
CA ALA A 187 2.01 -6.28 17.36
C ALA A 187 1.35 -7.36 18.24
N ARG A 188 2.06 -8.46 18.53
CA ARG A 188 1.55 -9.54 19.39
C ARG A 188 1.32 -9.10 20.82
N GLU A 189 2.24 -8.32 21.41
CA GLU A 189 2.10 -7.78 22.77
C GLU A 189 0.87 -6.87 22.89
N LEU A 190 0.56 -6.11 21.84
CA LEU A 190 -0.64 -5.28 21.75
C LEU A 190 -1.91 -6.08 21.38
N GLY A 191 -1.81 -7.39 21.14
CA GLY A 191 -2.94 -8.25 20.81
C GLY A 191 -3.48 -8.07 19.39
N PHE A 192 -2.66 -7.58 18.45
CA PHE A 192 -3.03 -7.57 17.02
C PHE A 192 -3.24 -9.00 16.52
N GLN A 193 -4.18 -9.13 15.60
CA GLN A 193 -4.61 -10.41 15.04
C GLN A 193 -4.41 -10.43 13.53
N VAL A 194 -4.33 -11.64 12.97
CA VAL A 194 -4.39 -11.86 11.54
C VAL A 194 -5.86 -11.74 11.09
N PRO A 195 -6.21 -10.76 10.24
CA PRO A 195 -7.57 -10.63 9.73
C PRO A 195 -7.89 -11.73 8.71
N VAL A 196 -9.18 -12.02 8.54
CA VAL A 196 -9.67 -13.05 7.60
C VAL A 196 -9.18 -12.79 6.17
N GLU A 197 -9.25 -11.54 5.70
CA GLU A 197 -8.83 -11.16 4.36
C GLU A 197 -7.31 -10.96 4.20
N GLY A 198 -6.55 -11.06 5.30
CA GLY A 198 -5.16 -10.62 5.40
C GLY A 198 -4.21 -11.23 4.38
N ALA A 199 -3.36 -10.40 3.79
CA ALA A 199 -2.20 -10.79 2.99
C ALA A 199 -0.88 -10.14 3.47
N THR A 200 0.24 -10.82 3.16
CA THR A 200 1.58 -10.23 3.25
C THR A 200 2.04 -9.90 1.83
N HIS A 201 2.54 -8.68 1.61
CA HIS A 201 3.20 -8.31 0.36
C HIS A 201 4.70 -8.18 0.56
N LEU A 202 5.45 -8.77 -0.37
CA LEU A 202 6.91 -8.61 -0.44
C LEU A 202 7.26 -7.67 -1.58
N HIS A 203 8.02 -6.62 -1.28
CA HIS A 203 8.47 -5.61 -2.24
C HIS A 203 9.97 -5.76 -2.44
N PHE A 204 10.36 -6.56 -3.44
CA PHE A 204 11.77 -6.71 -3.82
C PHE A 204 12.23 -5.49 -4.62
N ASP A 205 13.46 -5.04 -4.38
CA ASP A 205 14.10 -4.07 -5.27
C ASP A 205 14.07 -4.57 -6.71
N GLY A 206 13.45 -3.78 -7.58
CA GLY A 206 13.16 -4.15 -8.94
C GLY A 206 14.06 -3.46 -9.97
N ALA A 207 15.03 -2.65 -9.54
CA ALA A 207 15.86 -1.86 -10.45
C ALA A 207 16.56 -2.73 -11.51
N GLU A 208 16.94 -3.95 -11.14
CA GLU A 208 17.62 -4.86 -12.05
C GLU A 208 16.72 -5.47 -13.14
N PHE A 209 15.40 -5.47 -12.91
CA PHE A 209 14.40 -5.94 -13.87
C PHE A 209 13.99 -4.85 -14.85
N GLN A 210 14.51 -3.63 -14.70
CA GLN A 210 14.38 -2.53 -15.67
C GLN A 210 15.33 -2.73 -16.87
N ASN A 211 15.29 -3.93 -17.43
CA ASN A 211 16.03 -4.35 -18.60
C ASN A 211 15.15 -5.32 -19.39
N THR A 212 15.05 -5.11 -20.70
CA THR A 212 14.15 -5.87 -21.58
C THR A 212 14.32 -7.38 -21.49
N ARG A 213 15.56 -7.89 -21.44
CA ARG A 213 15.83 -9.33 -21.36
C ARG A 213 15.44 -9.91 -20.00
N ARG A 214 15.84 -9.23 -18.93
CA ARG A 214 15.52 -9.64 -17.55
C ARG A 214 14.02 -9.55 -17.27
N PHE A 215 13.35 -8.51 -17.75
CA PHE A 215 11.90 -8.37 -17.63
C PHE A 215 11.16 -9.49 -18.37
N SER A 216 11.55 -9.79 -19.62
CA SER A 216 10.98 -10.91 -20.37
C SER A 216 11.19 -12.23 -19.62
N ARG A 217 12.41 -12.49 -19.13
CA ARG A 217 12.72 -13.69 -18.34
C ARG A 217 11.91 -13.76 -17.05
N LEU A 218 11.75 -12.65 -16.33
CA LEU A 218 10.93 -12.54 -15.12
C LEU A 218 9.47 -12.91 -15.39
N VAL A 219 8.88 -12.36 -16.46
CA VAL A 219 7.51 -12.67 -16.86
C VAL A 219 7.37 -14.16 -17.18
N HIS A 220 8.26 -14.72 -17.98
CA HIS A 220 8.23 -16.16 -18.29
C HIS A 220 8.34 -17.02 -17.03
N LEU A 221 9.29 -16.71 -16.16
CA LEU A 221 9.54 -17.49 -14.96
C LEU A 221 8.34 -17.50 -14.00
N LEU A 222 7.74 -16.33 -13.76
CA LEU A 222 6.59 -16.21 -12.86
C LEU A 222 5.29 -16.76 -13.48
N ASP A 223 5.14 -16.69 -14.81
CA ASP A 223 4.03 -17.35 -15.52
C ASP A 223 4.13 -18.88 -15.40
N GLU A 224 5.34 -19.43 -15.56
CA GLU A 224 5.60 -20.87 -15.51
C GLU A 224 5.57 -21.45 -14.08
N ARG A 225 6.17 -20.75 -13.11
CA ARG A 225 6.39 -21.25 -11.74
C ARG A 225 5.46 -20.64 -10.71
N GLY A 226 4.65 -19.64 -11.08
CA GLY A 226 3.80 -18.91 -10.16
C GLY A 226 2.79 -19.79 -9.42
N GLU A 227 2.20 -20.76 -10.11
CA GLU A 227 1.22 -21.67 -9.48
C GLU A 227 1.87 -22.62 -8.48
N GLU A 228 3.06 -23.14 -8.80
CA GLU A 228 3.84 -23.95 -7.87
C GLU A 228 4.27 -23.14 -6.64
N LEU A 229 4.69 -21.89 -6.84
CA LEU A 229 5.03 -20.98 -5.77
C LEU A 229 3.82 -20.73 -4.85
N LYS A 230 2.64 -20.44 -5.41
CA LYS A 230 1.39 -20.28 -4.65
C LYS A 230 1.04 -21.50 -3.82
N GLN A 231 1.17 -22.70 -4.39
CA GLN A 231 0.93 -23.96 -3.67
C GLN A 231 1.88 -24.14 -2.49
N LYS A 232 3.16 -23.80 -2.66
CA LYS A 232 4.16 -23.86 -1.58
C LYS A 232 3.91 -22.83 -0.47
N LEU A 233 3.50 -21.62 -0.85
CA LEU A 233 3.29 -20.51 0.10
C LEU A 233 1.96 -20.59 0.87
N GLY A 234 0.96 -21.28 0.32
CA GLY A 234 -0.34 -21.44 0.97
C GLY A 234 -1.18 -20.17 0.94
N VAL A 235 -1.64 -19.78 -0.25
CA VAL A 235 -2.45 -18.56 -0.48
C VAL A 235 -3.68 -18.50 0.42
N ASN A 236 -3.95 -17.34 1.02
CA ASN A 236 -5.19 -17.10 1.74
C ASN A 236 -6.39 -17.06 0.76
N PRO A 237 -7.36 -17.99 0.85
CA PRO A 237 -8.50 -18.04 -0.08
C PRO A 237 -9.45 -16.83 0.05
N ASN A 238 -9.35 -16.05 1.13
CA ASN A 238 -10.15 -14.84 1.33
C ASN A 238 -9.48 -13.58 0.78
N CYS A 239 -8.24 -13.67 0.29
CA CYS A 239 -7.56 -12.54 -0.34
C CYS A 239 -8.25 -12.18 -1.66
N ARG A 240 -8.71 -10.93 -1.79
CA ARG A 240 -9.59 -10.50 -2.90
C ARG A 240 -8.86 -9.83 -4.06
N ARG A 241 -7.57 -9.55 -3.94
CA ARG A 241 -6.78 -8.73 -4.88
C ARG A 241 -5.69 -9.54 -5.59
N LEU A 242 -5.99 -10.80 -5.87
CA LEU A 242 -5.15 -11.75 -6.61
C LEU A 242 -5.69 -11.96 -8.02
N GLY A 243 -4.85 -12.47 -8.91
CA GLY A 243 -5.22 -12.69 -10.30
C GLY A 243 -4.04 -12.84 -11.24
N SER A 244 -4.32 -13.36 -12.42
CA SER A 244 -3.33 -13.50 -13.49
C SER A 244 -3.08 -12.19 -14.23
N TRP A 245 -1.96 -12.12 -14.93
CA TRP A 245 -1.70 -11.04 -15.87
C TRP A 245 -2.63 -11.11 -17.10
N PRO A 246 -2.84 -9.98 -17.80
CA PRO A 246 -3.43 -9.99 -19.13
C PRO A 246 -2.58 -10.83 -20.10
N SER A 247 -3.20 -11.60 -20.99
CA SER A 247 -2.48 -12.45 -21.97
C SER A 247 -1.57 -11.62 -22.87
N GLU A 248 -1.96 -10.38 -23.14
CA GLU A 248 -1.20 -9.41 -23.93
C GLU A 248 0.18 -9.10 -23.34
N LEU A 249 0.40 -9.29 -22.03
CA LEU A 249 1.72 -9.16 -21.42
C LEU A 249 2.68 -10.22 -21.96
N LYS A 250 2.24 -11.48 -21.96
CA LYS A 250 3.04 -12.61 -22.42
C LYS A 250 3.33 -12.48 -23.92
N GLU A 251 2.30 -12.20 -24.71
CA GLU A 251 2.45 -11.93 -26.16
C GLU A 251 3.44 -10.79 -26.44
N THR A 252 3.42 -9.74 -25.61
CA THR A 252 4.34 -8.60 -25.76
C THR A 252 5.78 -8.97 -25.48
N VAL A 253 6.07 -9.75 -24.42
CA VAL A 253 7.45 -10.12 -24.08
C VAL A 253 8.01 -11.25 -24.95
N GLU A 254 7.14 -12.03 -25.59
CA GLU A 254 7.48 -13.09 -26.55
C GLU A 254 7.74 -12.56 -27.98
N ASP A 255 7.30 -11.35 -28.28
CA ASP A 255 7.56 -10.69 -29.57
C ASP A 255 9.08 -10.60 -29.83
N PRO A 256 9.59 -11.14 -30.95
CA PRO A 256 11.04 -11.12 -31.25
C PRO A 256 11.65 -9.71 -31.36
N GLY A 257 10.82 -8.70 -31.63
CA GLY A 257 11.19 -7.29 -31.63
C GLY A 257 11.27 -6.70 -30.23
N PHE A 258 10.55 -7.24 -29.24
CA PHE A 258 10.59 -6.75 -27.86
C PHE A 258 12.02 -6.80 -27.31
N LEU A 259 12.70 -7.94 -27.42
CA LEU A 259 14.09 -8.12 -26.92
C LEU A 259 15.14 -7.20 -27.58
N LYS A 260 14.78 -6.50 -28.67
CA LYS A 260 15.64 -5.54 -29.36
C LYS A 260 15.43 -4.10 -28.88
N LEU A 261 14.38 -3.85 -28.09
CA LEU A 261 14.08 -2.54 -27.55
C LEU A 261 15.01 -2.20 -26.39
N GLU A 262 15.38 -0.92 -26.31
CA GLU A 262 15.95 -0.38 -25.08
C GLU A 262 14.85 -0.26 -24.02
N TRP A 263 15.22 -0.32 -22.74
CA TRP A 263 14.24 -0.36 -21.65
C TRP A 263 13.22 0.79 -21.69
N PRO A 264 13.57 2.06 -21.96
CA PRO A 264 12.57 3.13 -22.05
C PRO A 264 11.48 2.88 -23.11
N GLU A 265 11.85 2.33 -24.26
CA GLU A 265 10.93 2.01 -25.36
C GLU A 265 10.06 0.78 -25.01
N ALA A 266 10.68 -0.25 -24.42
CA ALA A 266 9.97 -1.42 -23.92
C ALA A 266 8.93 -1.02 -22.85
N ARG A 267 9.33 -0.15 -21.92
CA ARG A 267 8.46 0.42 -20.89
C ARG A 267 7.27 1.18 -21.48
N GLU A 268 7.48 2.04 -22.48
CA GLU A 268 6.39 2.74 -23.17
C GLU A 268 5.41 1.78 -23.84
N ARG A 269 5.91 0.67 -24.39
CA ARG A 269 5.06 -0.40 -24.95
C ARG A 269 4.26 -1.11 -23.86
N LEU A 270 4.90 -1.49 -22.75
CA LEU A 270 4.26 -2.17 -21.62
C LEU A 270 3.22 -1.31 -20.91
N LEU A 271 3.43 0.01 -20.81
CA LEU A 271 2.49 0.95 -20.18
C LEU A 271 1.16 1.09 -20.94
N LYS A 272 1.08 0.62 -22.18
CA LYS A 272 -0.17 0.57 -22.95
C LYS A 272 -1.05 -0.64 -22.59
N LEU A 273 -0.48 -1.62 -21.88
CA LEU A 273 -1.20 -2.81 -21.44
C LEU A 273 -2.06 -2.50 -20.22
N PRO A 274 -3.18 -3.21 -20.01
CA PRO A 274 -4.06 -3.02 -18.86
C PRO A 274 -3.50 -3.67 -17.58
N LEU A 275 -2.22 -3.40 -17.26
CA LEU A 275 -1.57 -3.91 -16.06
C LEU A 275 -2.14 -3.25 -14.82
N THR A 276 -2.38 -4.06 -13.79
CA THR A 276 -2.96 -3.63 -12.51
C THR A 276 -2.17 -4.21 -11.36
N LYS A 277 -2.21 -3.52 -10.21
CA LYS A 277 -1.68 -4.06 -8.95
C LYS A 277 -2.51 -5.23 -8.40
N TYR A 278 -3.73 -5.45 -8.90
CA TYR A 278 -4.60 -6.54 -8.48
C TYR A 278 -4.28 -7.83 -9.24
N CYS A 279 -3.06 -8.33 -9.06
CA CYS A 279 -2.59 -9.60 -9.58
C CYS A 279 -1.61 -10.25 -8.60
N ASP A 280 -1.25 -11.51 -8.83
CA ASP A 280 -0.38 -12.30 -7.96
C ASP A 280 1.03 -11.67 -7.82
N PHE A 281 1.53 -11.12 -8.93
CA PHE A 281 2.84 -10.50 -9.06
C PHE A 281 2.70 -9.12 -9.71
N ASN A 282 2.69 -8.07 -8.90
CA ASN A 282 2.48 -6.72 -9.39
C ASN A 282 3.76 -6.14 -10.00
N LEU A 283 3.71 -5.86 -11.31
CA LEU A 283 4.78 -5.27 -12.11
C LEU A 283 4.62 -3.76 -12.31
N VAL A 284 3.50 -3.16 -11.89
CA VAL A 284 3.17 -1.75 -12.17
C VAL A 284 4.23 -0.82 -11.60
N ASN A 285 4.79 -1.14 -10.43
CA ASN A 285 5.86 -0.37 -9.80
C ASN A 285 7.18 -0.39 -10.60
N LEU A 286 7.49 -1.48 -11.32
CA LEU A 286 8.65 -1.53 -12.23
C LEU A 286 8.51 -0.57 -13.42
N LEU A 287 7.27 -0.33 -13.85
CA LEU A 287 6.94 0.44 -15.04
C LEU A 287 6.60 1.91 -14.74
N THR A 288 5.87 2.17 -13.67
CA THR A 288 5.35 3.51 -13.35
C THR A 288 6.04 4.13 -12.14
N GLY A 289 6.82 3.34 -11.40
CA GLY A 289 7.35 3.70 -10.10
C GLY A 289 8.17 4.98 -10.11
N LYS A 290 8.03 5.74 -9.04
CA LYS A 290 9.04 6.73 -8.67
C LYS A 290 10.36 6.00 -8.38
N PRO A 291 11.52 6.68 -8.43
CA PRO A 291 12.80 6.04 -8.12
C PRO A 291 12.82 5.29 -6.78
N ASP A 292 12.05 5.76 -5.79
CA ASP A 292 11.90 5.14 -4.45
C ASP A 292 10.88 3.99 -4.37
N LYS A 293 10.16 3.69 -5.46
CA LYS A 293 9.13 2.64 -5.55
C LYS A 293 9.32 1.72 -6.75
N THR A 294 10.56 1.55 -7.21
CA THR A 294 10.86 0.59 -8.29
C THR A 294 10.95 -0.80 -7.67
N THR A 295 9.81 -1.46 -7.50
CA THR A 295 9.70 -2.77 -6.84
C THR A 295 8.98 -3.81 -7.69
N LEU A 296 9.39 -5.06 -7.54
CA LEU A 296 8.56 -6.22 -7.87
C LEU A 296 7.78 -6.58 -6.60
N GLU A 297 6.46 -6.57 -6.67
CA GLU A 297 5.61 -6.88 -5.53
C GLU A 297 4.98 -8.27 -5.66
N ILE A 298 5.22 -9.12 -4.66
CA ILE A 298 4.62 -10.46 -4.53
C ILE A 298 3.46 -10.37 -3.56
N ARG A 299 2.26 -10.78 -4.00
CA ARG A 299 1.01 -10.51 -3.26
C ARG A 299 0.31 -11.77 -2.74
N VAL A 300 0.88 -12.94 -2.99
CA VAL A 300 0.22 -14.24 -2.79
C VAL A 300 0.39 -14.82 -1.38
N LEU A 301 1.14 -14.17 -0.51
CA LEU A 301 1.47 -14.71 0.80
C LEU A 301 0.32 -14.48 1.78
N PRO A 302 -0.05 -15.47 2.61
CA PRO A 302 -0.90 -15.21 3.76
C PRO A 302 -0.16 -14.35 4.80
N VAL A 303 -0.86 -13.97 5.87
CA VAL A 303 -0.28 -13.20 6.97
C VAL A 303 0.16 -14.13 8.09
N TRP A 304 1.34 -13.85 8.62
CA TRP A 304 1.84 -14.48 9.83
C TRP A 304 2.22 -13.40 10.85
N LEU A 305 1.98 -13.71 12.12
CA LEU A 305 2.47 -12.91 13.24
C LEU A 305 3.86 -13.35 13.70
N GLU A 306 4.38 -14.47 13.17
CA GLU A 306 5.74 -14.92 13.41
C GLU A 306 6.64 -14.55 12.22
N PRO A 307 7.89 -14.12 12.47
CA PRO A 307 8.80 -13.68 11.41
C PRO A 307 9.33 -14.82 10.54
N GLU A 308 9.47 -16.04 11.08
CA GLU A 308 10.13 -17.15 10.38
C GLU A 308 9.41 -17.56 9.09
N PRO A 309 8.07 -17.76 9.06
CA PRO A 309 7.36 -18.08 7.81
C PRO A 309 7.51 -17.01 6.74
N ILE A 310 7.56 -15.73 7.12
CA ILE A 310 7.71 -14.61 6.18
C ILE A 310 9.10 -14.64 5.56
N VAL A 311 10.14 -14.84 6.37
CA VAL A 311 11.53 -14.93 5.91
C VAL A 311 11.77 -16.19 5.06
N GLU A 312 11.09 -17.30 5.38
CA GLU A 312 11.12 -18.51 4.56
C GLU A 312 10.48 -18.27 3.20
N ALA A 313 9.27 -17.70 3.18
CA ALA A 313 8.56 -17.36 1.96
C ALA A 313 9.37 -16.39 1.09
N ALA A 314 9.96 -15.35 1.68
CA ALA A 314 10.82 -14.41 0.98
C ALA A 314 12.05 -15.08 0.38
N ARG A 315 12.60 -16.13 1.02
CA ARG A 315 13.74 -16.87 0.49
C ARG A 315 13.36 -17.72 -0.71
N LEU A 316 12.20 -18.40 -0.67
CA LEU A 316 11.70 -19.15 -1.81
C LEU A 316 11.49 -18.25 -3.03
N VAL A 317 11.01 -17.02 -2.82
CA VAL A 317 10.91 -16.03 -3.90
C VAL A 317 12.30 -15.58 -4.36
N GLU A 318 13.21 -15.23 -3.44
CA GLU A 318 14.58 -14.80 -3.79
C GLU A 318 15.31 -15.85 -4.62
N GLU A 319 15.22 -17.13 -4.26
CA GLU A 319 15.80 -18.25 -5.01
C GLU A 319 15.23 -18.36 -6.42
N LEU A 320 13.92 -18.12 -6.59
CA LEU A 320 13.30 -18.06 -7.91
C LEU A 320 13.84 -16.85 -8.70
N LEU A 321 13.92 -15.67 -8.09
CA LEU A 321 14.40 -14.46 -8.75
C LEU A 321 15.88 -14.50 -9.15
N ASP A 322 16.69 -15.36 -8.51
CA ASP A 322 18.08 -15.59 -8.90
C ASP A 322 18.22 -16.33 -10.25
N GLU A 323 17.12 -16.83 -10.83
CA GLU A 323 17.07 -17.44 -12.18
C GLU A 323 16.84 -16.43 -13.33
N VAL A 324 16.76 -15.13 -13.02
CA VAL A 324 16.46 -14.03 -13.97
C VAL A 324 17.70 -13.26 -14.39
#